data_AF-A0A847K5M7-F1
#
_entry.id   AF-A0A847K5M7-F1
#
_cell.length_a   1.000
_cell.length_b   1.000
_cell.length_c   1.000
_cell.angle_alpha   90.00
_cell.angle_beta   90.00
_cell.angle_gamma   90.00
#
_symmetry.space_group_name_H-M   'P 1'
#
loop_
_entity.id
_entity.type
_entity.pdbx_description
1 polymer ?
#
loop_
_entity_poly.entity_id
_entity_poly.type
_entity_poly.pdbx_seq_one_letter_code
_entity_poly.pdbx_strand_id
1 'polypeptide(L)'
;MIPIPVETDAMLSILNLPKEMSNNGIFREHQGLVMEMIRSIVLQQFYEHATNDDLPEDDPLLISFRFGFCFLMLHSTCEFLNLKTLGEGIVKTVGLDQSATELLTGSEIDAFKANIELRALTVLSSYLNQTGLERLNELKPRQPRAIRVGVI
;
A
#
# COMPACT_ATOMS: atom_id res chain seq x y z
N MET A 1 -4.28 -7.34 20.61
CA MET A 1 -4.51 -6.08 19.87
C MET A 1 -3.24 -5.68 19.15
N ILE A 2 -3.34 -5.39 17.85
CA ILE A 2 -2.24 -4.79 17.07
C ILE A 2 -2.49 -3.27 17.02
N PRO A 3 -1.64 -2.45 17.65
CA PRO A 3 -1.81 -1.00 17.65
C PRO A 3 -1.59 -0.40 16.24
N ILE A 4 -2.00 0.86 16.06
CA ILE A 4 -1.56 1.69 14.93
C ILE A 4 -0.51 2.68 15.49
N PRO A 5 0.69 2.77 14.90
CA PRO A 5 1.19 2.04 13.73
C PRO A 5 1.36 0.53 13.98
N VAL A 6 1.21 -0.26 12.91
CA VAL A 6 1.35 -1.72 13.00
C VAL A 6 2.81 -2.11 13.10
N GLU A 7 3.14 -2.97 14.07
CA GLU A 7 4.49 -3.53 14.24
C GLU A 7 4.97 -4.27 12.98
N THR A 8 6.28 -4.18 12.71
CA THR A 8 6.87 -4.68 11.44
C THR A 8 6.58 -6.17 11.23
N ASP A 9 6.73 -7.03 12.25
CA ASP A 9 6.47 -8.48 12.12
C ASP A 9 5.01 -8.78 11.77
N ALA A 10 4.07 -8.06 12.39
CA ALA A 10 2.65 -8.19 12.11
C ALA A 10 2.33 -7.70 10.69
N MET A 11 2.89 -6.57 10.29
CA MET A 11 2.77 -6.04 8.93
C MET A 11 3.30 -7.02 7.88
N LEU A 12 4.49 -7.61 8.08
CA LEU A 12 5.06 -8.62 7.17
C LEU A 12 4.13 -9.83 7.05
N SER A 13 3.57 -10.30 8.17
CA SER A 13 2.60 -11.39 8.16
C SER A 13 1.32 -11.03 7.40
N ILE A 14 0.79 -9.82 7.57
CA ILE A 14 -0.42 -9.33 6.89
C ILE A 14 -0.20 -9.24 5.37
N LEU A 15 0.98 -8.78 4.96
CA LEU A 15 1.36 -8.61 3.57
C LEU A 15 1.89 -9.91 2.93
N ASN A 16 1.99 -11.00 3.70
CA ASN A 16 2.59 -12.26 3.28
C ASN A 16 4.03 -12.08 2.75
N LEU A 17 4.84 -11.29 3.47
CA LEU A 17 6.25 -11.04 3.18
C LEU A 17 7.17 -11.90 4.07
N PRO A 18 8.39 -12.24 3.59
CA PRO A 18 9.36 -13.01 4.37
C PRO A 18 9.69 -12.37 5.73
N LYS A 19 9.72 -13.18 6.80
CA LYS A 19 9.97 -12.70 8.17
C LYS A 19 11.38 -12.16 8.36
N GLU A 20 12.33 -12.60 7.55
CA GLU A 20 13.73 -12.18 7.55
C GLU A 20 13.87 -10.68 7.24
N MET A 21 12.86 -10.10 6.57
CA MET A 21 12.81 -8.68 6.25
C MET A 21 12.57 -7.79 7.48
N SER A 22 12.13 -8.34 8.62
CA SER A 22 11.88 -7.61 9.87
C SER A 22 13.09 -6.80 10.36
N ASN A 23 14.30 -7.28 10.08
CA ASN A 23 15.55 -6.61 10.44
C ASN A 23 15.95 -5.49 9.46
N ASN A 24 15.15 -5.24 8.41
CA ASN A 24 15.41 -4.16 7.47
C ASN A 24 14.99 -2.82 8.07
N GLY A 25 15.97 -1.96 8.36
CA GLY A 25 15.74 -0.63 8.96
C GLY A 25 14.80 0.28 8.16
N ILE A 26 14.62 0.02 6.86
CA ILE A 26 13.76 0.82 5.99
C ILE A 26 12.30 0.90 6.49
N PHE A 27 11.78 -0.17 7.09
CA PHE A 27 10.41 -0.18 7.61
C PHE A 27 10.25 0.81 8.78
N ARG A 28 11.26 0.91 9.64
CA ARG A 28 11.27 1.87 10.75
C ARG A 28 11.37 3.31 10.23
N GLU A 29 12.20 3.53 9.22
CA GLU A 29 12.41 4.87 8.62
C GLU A 29 11.13 5.39 7.94
N HIS A 30 10.37 4.51 7.29
CA HIS A 30 9.16 4.88 6.55
C HIS A 30 7.89 4.93 7.40
N GLN A 31 7.89 4.35 8.60
CA GLN A 31 6.72 4.31 9.48
C GLN A 31 6.14 5.70 9.76
N GLY A 32 6.99 6.69 10.11
CA GLY A 32 6.55 8.06 10.35
C GLY A 32 5.98 8.73 9.10
N LEU A 33 6.58 8.51 7.94
CA LEU A 33 6.11 9.03 6.66
C LEU A 33 4.73 8.47 6.30
N VAL A 34 4.50 7.18 6.54
CA VAL A 34 3.22 6.52 6.26
C VAL A 34 2.13 7.00 7.21
N MET A 35 2.44 7.19 8.49
CA MET A 35 1.48 7.78 9.44
C MET A 35 1.06 9.19 9.00
N GLU A 36 2.01 10.02 8.58
CA GLU A 36 1.71 11.36 8.06
C GLU A 36 0.91 11.32 6.76
N MET A 37 1.22 10.37 5.87
CA MET A 37 0.45 10.15 4.65
C MET A 37 -1.01 9.81 4.98
N ILE A 38 -1.26 8.86 5.88
CA ILE A 38 -2.61 8.51 6.33
C ILE A 38 -3.31 9.72 6.92
N ARG A 39 -2.65 10.44 7.83
CA ARG A 39 -3.19 11.66 8.45
C ARG A 39 -3.63 12.69 7.41
N SER A 40 -2.90 12.83 6.30
CA SER A 40 -3.20 13.78 5.24
C SER A 40 -4.39 13.39 4.35
N ILE A 41 -4.77 12.11 4.28
CA ILE A 41 -5.79 11.59 3.34
C ILE A 41 -7.07 11.12 4.01
N VAL A 42 -7.10 11.00 5.34
CA VAL A 42 -8.30 10.65 6.12
C VAL A 42 -8.86 11.86 6.87
N LEU A 43 -10.09 11.76 7.36
CA LEU A 43 -10.66 12.76 8.26
C LEU A 43 -9.97 12.66 9.63
N GLN A 44 -9.59 13.82 10.19
CA GLN A 44 -8.81 13.92 11.43
C GLN A 44 -9.43 13.14 12.60
N GLN A 45 -10.75 13.19 12.76
CA GLN A 45 -11.47 12.46 13.83
C GLN A 45 -11.26 10.94 13.76
N PHE A 46 -11.19 10.35 12.56
CA PHE A 46 -10.99 8.92 12.38
C PHE A 46 -9.52 8.54 12.57
N TYR A 47 -8.60 9.43 12.18
CA TYR A 47 -7.19 9.26 12.48
C TYR A 47 -6.95 9.21 13.99
N GLU A 48 -7.44 10.21 14.74
CA GLU A 48 -7.28 10.28 16.19
C GLU A 48 -7.88 9.07 16.89
N HIS A 49 -9.10 8.67 16.50
CA HIS A 49 -9.77 7.51 17.07
C HIS A 49 -9.00 6.21 16.80
N ALA A 50 -8.49 6.02 15.57
CA ALA A 50 -7.75 4.82 15.20
C ALA A 50 -6.35 4.72 15.84
N THR A 51 -5.72 5.85 16.22
CA THR A 51 -4.36 5.86 16.77
C THR A 51 -4.30 5.99 18.29
N ASN A 52 -5.32 6.55 18.93
CA ASN A 52 -5.27 6.89 20.35
C ASN A 52 -6.18 6.02 21.22
N ASP A 53 -7.25 5.45 20.64
CA ASP A 53 -8.27 4.76 21.41
C ASP A 53 -8.08 3.23 21.38
N ASP A 54 -8.52 2.57 22.46
CA ASP A 54 -8.46 1.12 22.62
C ASP A 54 -9.67 0.46 21.92
N LEU A 55 -9.56 0.30 20.60
CA LEU A 55 -10.64 -0.23 19.75
C LEU A 55 -10.71 -1.77 19.77
N PRO A 56 -11.91 -2.39 19.77
CA PRO A 56 -12.06 -3.83 19.61
C PRO A 56 -11.33 -4.37 18.36
N GLU A 57 -10.83 -5.60 18.42
CA GLU A 57 -10.05 -6.17 17.31
C GLU A 57 -10.87 -6.36 16.02
N ASP A 58 -12.18 -6.51 16.15
CA ASP A 58 -13.16 -6.64 15.08
C ASP A 58 -13.77 -5.30 14.63
N ASP A 59 -13.34 -4.18 15.22
CA ASP A 59 -13.81 -2.85 14.85
C ASP A 59 -13.43 -2.53 13.39
N PRO A 60 -14.40 -2.18 12.52
CA PRO A 60 -14.13 -1.87 11.12
C PRO A 60 -13.12 -0.76 10.90
N LEU A 61 -13.10 0.28 11.75
CA LEU A 61 -12.15 1.38 11.64
C LEU A 61 -10.73 0.86 11.88
N LEU A 62 -10.53 0.10 12.95
CA LEU A 62 -9.24 -0.47 13.31
C LEU A 62 -8.75 -1.41 12.20
N ILE A 63 -9.61 -2.27 11.68
CA ILE A 63 -9.30 -3.19 10.58
C ILE A 63 -8.86 -2.39 9.34
N SER A 64 -9.65 -1.40 8.90
CA SER A 64 -9.34 -0.59 7.73
C SER A 64 -8.03 0.17 7.87
N PHE A 65 -7.76 0.76 9.05
CA PHE A 65 -6.50 1.47 9.31
C PHE A 65 -5.30 0.52 9.34
N ARG A 66 -5.43 -0.68 9.91
CA ARG A 66 -4.36 -1.70 9.90
C ARG A 66 -3.98 -2.10 8.48
N PHE A 67 -4.97 -2.45 7.65
CA PHE A 67 -4.70 -2.83 6.26
C PHE A 67 -4.22 -1.65 5.43
N GLY A 68 -4.81 -0.47 5.61
CA GLY A 68 -4.38 0.77 4.94
C GLY A 68 -2.92 1.09 5.25
N PHE A 69 -2.53 1.05 6.53
CA PHE A 69 -1.14 1.22 6.97
C PHE A 69 -0.21 0.19 6.34
N CYS A 70 -0.55 -1.10 6.38
CA CYS A 70 0.29 -2.15 5.82
C CYS A 70 0.51 -1.96 4.30
N PHE A 71 -0.55 -1.65 3.54
CA PHE A 71 -0.41 -1.39 2.12
C PHE A 71 0.43 -0.14 1.85
N LEU A 72 0.22 0.95 2.59
CA LEU A 72 1.01 2.18 2.41
C LEU A 72 2.47 2.01 2.83
N MET A 73 2.76 1.18 3.83
CA MET A 73 4.12 0.75 4.16
C MET A 73 4.78 0.06 2.98
N LEU A 74 4.12 -0.94 2.38
CA LEU A 74 4.66 -1.62 1.20
C LEU A 74 4.85 -0.66 0.03
N HIS A 75 3.86 0.20 -0.25
CA HIS A 75 3.94 1.23 -1.28
C HIS A 75 5.15 2.15 -1.05
N SER A 76 5.39 2.58 0.19
CA SER A 76 6.48 3.49 0.54
C SER A 76 7.86 2.82 0.47
N THR A 77 7.95 1.53 0.79
CA THR A 77 9.25 0.82 0.86
C THR A 77 9.59 0.00 -0.38
N CYS A 78 8.64 -0.29 -1.28
CA CYS A 78 8.84 -1.25 -2.37
C CYS A 78 10.03 -0.93 -3.30
N GLU A 79 10.34 0.35 -3.52
CA GLU A 79 11.51 0.76 -4.31
C GLU A 79 12.84 0.43 -3.61
N PHE A 80 12.86 0.46 -2.29
CA PHE A 80 14.04 0.19 -1.47
C PHE A 80 14.25 -1.30 -1.19
N LEU A 81 13.17 -2.08 -1.22
CA LEU A 81 13.25 -3.54 -1.17
C LEU A 81 14.03 -4.11 -2.36
N ASN A 82 14.16 -3.36 -3.44
CA ASN A 82 14.91 -3.71 -4.65
C ASN A 82 16.42 -3.34 -4.60
N LEU A 83 16.90 -2.59 -3.60
CA LEU A 83 18.26 -2.00 -3.64
C LEU A 83 19.39 -2.86 -3.06
N LYS A 84 19.11 -4.03 -2.49
CA LYS A 84 20.14 -4.87 -1.84
C LYS A 84 20.86 -5.84 -2.76
N THR A 85 20.66 -5.71 -4.05
CA THR A 85 21.10 -6.71 -4.98
C THR A 85 21.57 -6.09 -6.29
N LEU A 86 22.85 -6.32 -6.56
CA LEU A 86 23.55 -5.78 -7.72
C LEU A 86 22.97 -6.42 -9.00
N GLY A 87 22.12 -5.66 -9.70
CA GLY A 87 21.51 -6.07 -10.97
C GLY A 87 20.02 -6.39 -10.92
N GLU A 88 19.27 -5.96 -9.91
CA GLU A 88 17.91 -6.46 -9.63
C GLU A 88 16.79 -5.43 -9.67
N GLY A 89 15.62 -5.92 -10.08
CA GLY A 89 14.31 -5.32 -9.94
C GLY A 89 13.37 -6.36 -9.31
N ILE A 90 12.07 -6.10 -9.28
CA ILE A 90 11.12 -7.08 -8.75
C ILE A 90 11.06 -8.27 -9.73
N VAL A 91 11.36 -9.48 -9.24
CA VAL A 91 11.32 -10.69 -10.08
C VAL A 91 9.89 -10.94 -10.56
N LYS A 92 9.70 -10.91 -11.87
CA LYS A 92 8.42 -11.17 -12.54
C LYS A 92 8.15 -12.67 -12.64
N THR A 93 9.16 -13.42 -13.07
CA THR A 93 9.14 -14.87 -13.27
C THR A 93 10.53 -15.44 -13.06
N VAL A 94 10.60 -16.66 -12.53
CA VAL A 94 11.83 -17.46 -12.47
C VAL A 94 11.69 -18.57 -13.52
N GLY A 95 12.62 -18.65 -14.47
CA GLY A 95 12.67 -19.77 -15.42
C GLY A 95 12.73 -21.13 -14.71
N LEU A 96 12.21 -22.18 -15.35
CA LEU A 96 12.16 -23.57 -14.83
C LEU A 96 13.54 -24.11 -14.36
N ASP A 97 14.62 -23.50 -14.85
CA ASP A 97 16.02 -23.83 -14.66
C ASP A 97 16.84 -22.71 -13.99
N GLN A 98 16.19 -21.66 -13.46
CA GLN A 98 16.81 -20.46 -12.89
C GLN A 98 17.78 -19.71 -13.84
N SER A 99 17.78 -20.00 -15.14
CA SER A 99 18.74 -19.45 -16.09
C SER A 99 18.41 -18.02 -16.56
N ALA A 100 17.16 -17.58 -16.36
CA ALA A 100 16.70 -16.23 -16.66
C ALA A 100 15.83 -15.69 -15.51
N THR A 101 16.21 -14.51 -15.01
CA THR A 101 15.43 -13.72 -14.06
C THR A 101 14.90 -12.50 -14.80
N GLU A 102 13.59 -12.45 -15.04
CA GLU A 102 12.96 -11.25 -15.61
C GLU A 102 12.59 -10.28 -14.49
N LEU A 103 12.97 -9.02 -14.66
CA LEU A 103 12.71 -7.95 -13.70
C LEU A 103 11.54 -7.09 -14.17
N LEU A 104 10.76 -6.54 -13.25
CA LEU A 104 9.80 -5.50 -13.58
C LEU A 104 10.52 -4.28 -14.14
N THR A 105 10.02 -3.79 -15.27
CA THR A 105 10.38 -2.47 -15.83
C THR A 105 9.92 -1.34 -14.90
N GLY A 106 10.47 -0.13 -15.07
CA GLY A 106 10.05 1.02 -14.26
C GLY A 106 8.54 1.28 -14.34
N SER A 107 7.92 1.16 -15.52
CA SER A 107 6.48 1.31 -15.70
C SER A 107 5.66 0.21 -15.00
N GLU A 108 6.18 -1.02 -14.93
CA GLU A 108 5.55 -2.10 -14.17
C GLU A 108 5.66 -1.87 -12.66
N ILE A 109 6.77 -1.31 -12.18
CA ILE A 109 6.93 -0.89 -10.78
C ILE A 109 5.94 0.22 -10.44
N ASP A 110 5.81 1.24 -11.29
CA ASP A 110 4.84 2.33 -11.09
C ASP A 110 3.41 1.81 -11.04
N ALA A 111 3.04 0.90 -11.95
CA ALA A 111 1.73 0.27 -11.96
C ALA A 111 1.49 -0.60 -10.71
N PHE A 112 2.51 -1.32 -10.25
CA PHE A 112 2.46 -2.10 -9.01
C PHE A 112 2.24 -1.20 -7.79
N LYS A 113 3.00 -0.09 -7.68
CA LYS A 113 2.83 0.92 -6.64
C LYS A 113 1.43 1.53 -6.65
N ALA A 114 0.95 1.93 -7.83
CA ALA A 114 -0.39 2.47 -7.99
C ALA A 114 -1.49 1.47 -7.55
N ASN A 115 -1.32 0.19 -7.83
CA ASN A 115 -2.24 -0.85 -7.38
C ASN A 115 -2.23 -1.05 -5.85
N ILE A 116 -1.06 -0.97 -5.21
CA ILE A 116 -0.97 -1.03 -3.75
C ILE A 116 -1.64 0.19 -3.12
N GLU A 117 -1.36 1.39 -3.63
CA GLU A 117 -1.99 2.63 -3.16
C GLU A 117 -3.51 2.59 -3.34
N LEU A 118 -3.99 2.11 -4.50
CA LEU A 118 -5.42 1.92 -4.76
C LEU A 118 -6.07 0.98 -3.74
N ARG A 119 -5.41 -0.12 -3.37
CA ARG A 119 -5.91 -1.04 -2.33
C ARG A 119 -5.99 -0.36 -0.97
N ALA A 120 -4.96 0.40 -0.59
CA ALA A 120 -4.94 1.16 0.66
C ALA A 120 -6.10 2.16 0.74
N LEU A 121 -6.29 2.96 -0.31
CA LEU A 121 -7.36 3.95 -0.36
C LEU A 121 -8.75 3.30 -0.41
N THR A 122 -8.87 2.13 -1.05
CA THR A 122 -10.13 1.39 -1.10
C THR A 122 -10.54 0.90 0.29
N VAL A 123 -9.62 0.35 1.08
CA VAL A 123 -9.94 -0.09 2.45
C VAL A 123 -10.21 1.07 3.41
N LEU A 124 -9.60 2.23 3.15
CA LEU A 124 -9.84 3.47 3.91
C LEU A 124 -11.04 4.28 3.41
N SER A 125 -11.73 3.84 2.34
CA SER A 125 -12.66 4.69 1.57
C SER A 125 -13.77 5.37 2.37
N SER A 126 -14.26 4.74 3.45
CA SER A 126 -15.27 5.31 4.34
C SER A 126 -14.75 6.42 5.27
N TYR A 127 -13.43 6.59 5.36
CA TYR A 127 -12.76 7.51 6.28
C TYR A 127 -11.92 8.58 5.58
N LEU A 128 -11.81 8.50 4.24
CA LEU A 128 -11.06 9.45 3.44
C LEU A 128 -11.64 10.86 3.55
N ASN A 129 -10.76 11.85 3.55
CA ASN A 129 -11.12 13.24 3.32
C ASN A 129 -11.19 13.53 1.80
N GLN A 130 -11.43 14.79 1.43
CA GLN A 130 -11.55 15.19 0.03
C GLN A 130 -10.28 14.86 -0.79
N THR A 131 -9.09 15.12 -0.26
CA THR A 131 -7.81 14.81 -0.91
C THR A 131 -7.64 13.31 -1.12
N GLY A 132 -7.98 12.49 -0.13
CA GLY A 132 -7.95 11.03 -0.25
C GLY A 132 -8.94 10.52 -1.31
N LEU A 133 -10.15 11.07 -1.35
CA LEU A 133 -11.17 10.70 -2.33
C LEU A 133 -10.77 11.07 -3.76
N GLU A 134 -10.16 12.25 -3.95
CA GLU A 134 -9.60 12.68 -5.24
C GLU A 134 -8.51 11.72 -5.70
N ARG A 135 -7.55 11.40 -4.82
CA ARG A 135 -6.48 10.45 -5.14
C ARG A 135 -7.03 9.06 -5.49
N LEU A 136 -8.03 8.57 -4.76
CA LEU A 136 -8.70 7.31 -5.05
C LEU A 136 -9.35 7.32 -6.44
N ASN A 137 -9.96 8.44 -6.84
CA ASN A 137 -10.60 8.58 -8.14
C ASN A 137 -9.59 8.69 -9.29
N GLU A 138 -8.41 9.27 -9.05
CA GLU A 138 -7.32 9.30 -10.03
C GLU A 138 -6.75 7.91 -10.33
N LEU A 139 -6.60 7.08 -9.29
CA LEU A 139 -6.03 5.74 -9.39
C LEU A 139 -7.02 4.70 -9.95
N LYS A 140 -8.34 4.95 -9.83
CA LYS A 140 -9.34 4.05 -10.41
C LYS A 140 -9.22 4.04 -11.93
N PRO A 141 -9.14 2.85 -12.57
CA PRO A 141 -9.15 2.75 -14.02
C PRO A 141 -10.40 3.44 -14.57
N ARG A 142 -10.22 4.48 -15.39
CA ARG A 142 -11.34 5.12 -16.08
C ARG A 142 -11.94 4.09 -17.03
N GLN A 143 -13.21 3.72 -16.83
CA GLN A 143 -13.92 2.94 -17.84
C GLN A 143 -13.90 3.74 -19.16
N PRO A 144 -13.53 3.12 -20.29
CA PRO A 144 -13.62 3.80 -21.57
C PRO A 144 -15.07 4.23 -21.78
N ARG A 145 -15.31 5.54 -21.89
CA ARG A 145 -16.64 6.07 -22.22
C ARG A 145 -17.03 5.46 -23.56
N ALA A 146 -18.16 4.76 -23.60
CA ALA A 146 -18.72 4.30 -24.86
C ALA A 146 -18.98 5.52 -25.75
N ILE A 147 -18.14 5.71 -26.77
CA ILE A 147 -18.36 6.73 -27.80
C ILE A 147 -19.56 6.23 -28.60
N ARG A 148 -20.74 6.79 -28.36
CA ARG A 148 -21.89 6.58 -29.25
C ARG A 148 -21.62 7.38 -30.51
N VAL A 149 -21.02 6.74 -31.51
CA VAL A 149 -20.97 7.28 -32.86
C VAL A 149 -22.40 7.21 -33.40
N GLY A 150 -23.08 8.36 -33.43
CA GLY A 150 -24.35 8.48 -34.15
C GLY A 150 -24.05 8.30 -35.64
N VAL A 151 -24.55 7.22 -36.22
CA VAL A 151 -24.59 7.06 -37.67
C VAL A 151 -25.67 8.03 -38.18
N ILE A 152 -25.24 9.04 -38.94
CA ILE A 152 -26.10 9.95 -39.72
C ILE A 152 -26.25 9.35 -41.11
#